data_AF-A0A3E0VAM6-F1
#
_entry.id   AF-A0A3E0VAM6-F1
#
_cell.length_a   1.000
_cell.length_b   1.000
_cell.length_c   1.000
_cell.angle_alpha   90.00
_cell.angle_beta   90.00
_cell.angle_gamma   90.00
#
_symmetry.space_group_name_H-M   'P 1'
#
loop_
_entity.id
_entity.type
_entity.pdbx_description
1 polymer ?
#
loop_
_entity_poly.entity_id
_entity_poly.type
_entity_poly.pdbx_seq_one_letter_code
_entity_poly.pdbx_strand_id
1 'polypeptide(L)' 'MEHVELADVKVTVLASPQLRDRVRAAYTMTHAQENHRTFSEFVCSLLEAEASRLETVYNSGHPFVGGDRSLPRGRPLG' A
#
# COMPACT_ATOMS: atom_id res chain seq x y z
N MET A 1 -21.02 6.88 -19.56
CA MET A 1 -19.97 7.06 -18.55
C MET A 1 -19.67 5.66 -18.05
N GLU A 2 -18.70 5.01 -18.68
CA GLU A 2 -18.36 3.61 -18.44
C GLU A 2 -17.64 3.54 -17.09
N HIS A 3 -18.29 2.93 -16.09
CA HIS A 3 -17.62 2.56 -14.86
C HIS A 3 -16.67 1.40 -15.22
N VAL A 4 -15.41 1.73 -15.46
CA VAL A 4 -14.36 0.71 -15.53
C VAL A 4 -14.23 0.16 -14.11
N GLU A 5 -14.76 -1.04 -13.88
CA GLU A 5 -14.34 -1.86 -12.75
C GLU A 5 -12.85 -2.13 -12.95
N LEU A 6 -12.01 -1.35 -12.30
CA LEU A 6 -10.60 -1.70 -12.16
C LEU A 6 -10.56 -2.95 -11.31
N ALA A 7 -10.36 -4.11 -11.94
CA ALA A 7 -10.20 -5.36 -11.23
C ALA A 7 -9.05 -5.25 -10.23
N ASP A 8 -9.28 -5.65 -8.98
CA ASP A 8 -8.26 -5.65 -7.94
C ASP A 8 -7.03 -6.46 -8.41
N VAL A 9 -5.86 -5.81 -8.40
CA VAL A 9 -4.58 -6.46 -8.74
C VAL A 9 -3.91 -6.92 -7.45
N LYS A 10 -3.44 -8.18 -7.44
CA LYS A 10 -2.68 -8.69 -6.29
C LYS A 10 -1.27 -8.11 -6.29
N VAL A 11 -0.92 -7.45 -5.19
CA VAL A 11 0.45 -7.01 -4.88
C VAL A 11 1.02 -7.90 -3.78
N THR A 12 2.22 -8.45 -3.98
CA THR A 12 2.93 -9.26 -2.98
C THR A 12 4.29 -8.63 -2.71
N VAL A 13 4.60 -8.43 -1.43
CA VAL A 13 5.87 -7.84 -0.97
C VAL A 13 6.55 -8.78 0.02
N LEU A 14 7.89 -8.72 0.05
CA LEU A 14 8.65 -9.36 1.11
C LEU A 14 8.67 -8.42 2.33
N ALA A 15 8.39 -8.98 3.50
CA ALA A 15 8.40 -8.26 4.77
C ALA A 15 9.09 -9.12 5.83
N SER A 16 9.75 -8.47 6.80
CA SER A 16 10.28 -9.21 7.95
C SER A 16 9.12 -9.80 8.78
N PRO A 17 9.34 -10.92 9.49
CA PRO A 17 8.33 -11.49 10.37
C PRO A 17 7.80 -10.48 11.39
N GLN A 18 8.69 -9.65 11.95
CA GLN A 18 8.34 -8.65 12.94
C GLN A 18 7.44 -7.56 12.36
N LEU A 19 7.69 -7.13 11.11
CA LEU A 19 6.82 -6.16 10.45
C LEU A 19 5.43 -6.76 10.19
N ARG A 20 5.38 -7.99 9.66
CA ARG A 20 4.11 -8.70 9.41
C ARG A 20 3.27 -8.80 10.69
N ASP A 21 3.88 -9.23 11.78
CA ASP A 21 3.16 -9.46 13.03
C ASP A 21 2.68 -8.15 13.66
N ARG A 22 3.48 -7.08 13.60
CA ARG A 22 3.07 -5.73 14.05
C ARG A 22 1.90 -5.17 13.25
N VAL A 23 1.95 -5.25 11.92
CA VAL A 23 0.89 -4.71 11.04
C VAL A 23 -0.41 -5.48 11.25
N ARG A 24 -0.35 -6.82 11.41
CA ARG A 24 -1.53 -7.63 11.73
C ARG A 24 -2.11 -7.30 13.10
N ALA A 25 -1.26 -7.10 14.12
CA ALA A 25 -1.72 -6.70 15.44
C ALA A 25 -2.41 -5.34 15.42
N ALA A 26 -1.86 -4.35 14.71
CA ALA A 26 -2.49 -3.04 14.52
C ALA A 26 -3.89 -3.18 13.92
N TYR A 27 -4.02 -3.89 12.78
CA TYR A 27 -5.33 -4.14 12.16
C TYR A 27 -6.32 -4.80 13.12
N THR A 28 -5.93 -5.91 13.75
CA THR A 28 -6.83 -6.66 14.64
C THR A 28 -7.38 -5.78 15.76
N MET A 29 -6.56 -4.89 16.31
CA MET A 29 -6.94 -4.04 17.44
C MET A 29 -7.72 -2.78 17.05
N THR A 30 -7.60 -2.30 15.81
CA THR A 30 -8.14 -0.98 15.41
C THR A 30 -9.10 -0.99 14.22
N HIS A 31 -9.23 -2.08 13.47
CA HIS A 31 -9.99 -2.11 12.21
C HIS A 31 -11.45 -1.62 12.36
N ALA A 32 -12.11 -1.94 13.47
CA ALA A 32 -13.49 -1.53 13.72
C ALA A 32 -13.62 -0.03 14.00
N GLN A 33 -12.65 0.55 14.72
CA GLN A 33 -12.61 1.97 15.06
C GLN A 33 -12.23 2.83 13.85
N GLU A 34 -11.34 2.32 13.01
CA GLU A 34 -10.85 2.97 11.79
C GLU A 34 -11.71 2.64 10.55
N ASN A 35 -12.81 1.87 10.71
CA ASN A 35 -13.73 1.44 9.65
C ASN A 35 -13.07 0.68 8.47
N HIS A 36 -11.96 -0.01 8.72
CA HIS A 36 -11.37 -0.91 7.72
C HIS A 36 -12.12 -2.25 7.74
N ARG A 37 -12.75 -2.61 6.62
CA ARG A 37 -13.55 -3.85 6.50
C ARG A 37 -12.68 -5.07 6.27
N THR A 38 -11.52 -4.88 5.65
CA THR A 38 -10.59 -5.98 5.34
C THR A 38 -9.14 -5.59 5.63
N PHE A 39 -8.30 -6.60 5.84
CA PHE A 39 -6.86 -6.40 6.00
C PHE A 39 -6.23 -5.81 4.73
N SER A 40 -6.71 -6.18 3.53
CA SER A 40 -6.24 -5.60 2.28
C SER A 40 -6.53 -4.12 2.19
N GLU A 41 -7.75 -3.68 2.55
CA GLU A 41 -8.13 -2.26 2.59
C GLU A 41 -7.24 -1.47 3.54
N PHE A 42 -6.96 -2.02 4.72
CA PHE A 42 -6.01 -1.41 5.68
C PHE A 42 -4.59 -1.32 5.12
N VAL A 43 -4.06 -2.38 4.48
CA VAL A 43 -2.71 -2.32 3.92
C VAL A 43 -2.63 -1.35 2.75
N CYS A 44 -3.65 -1.31 1.88
CA CYS A 44 -3.73 -0.33 0.79
C CYS A 44 -3.75 1.11 1.33
N SER A 45 -4.51 1.40 2.39
CA SER A 45 -4.55 2.76 2.97
C SER A 45 -3.19 3.19 3.53
N LEU A 46 -2.42 2.27 4.13
CA LEU A 46 -1.05 2.55 4.57
C LEU A 46 -0.12 2.88 3.39
N LEU A 47 -0.27 2.15 2.27
CA LEU A 47 0.53 2.38 1.06
C LEU A 47 0.15 3.72 0.40
N GLU A 48 -1.14 4.04 0.32
CA GLU A 48 -1.65 5.30 -0.23
C GLU A 48 -1.21 6.50 0.61
N ALA A 49 -1.27 6.39 1.95
CA ALA A 49 -0.82 7.43 2.85
C ALA A 49 0.68 7.72 2.68
N GLU A 50 1.50 6.68 2.56
CA GLU A 50 2.93 6.86 2.34
C GLU A 50 3.25 7.41 0.94
N ALA A 51 2.56 6.95 -0.11
CA ALA A 51 2.69 7.51 -1.45
C ALA A 51 2.34 9.01 -1.46
N SER A 52 1.21 9.38 -0.85
CA SER A 52 0.77 10.77 -0.73
C SER A 52 1.79 11.63 0.04
N ARG A 53 2.40 11.08 1.10
CA ARG A 53 3.46 11.74 1.85
C ARG A 53 4.68 11.99 0.96
N LEU A 54 5.10 11.00 0.17
CA LEU A 54 6.24 11.12 -0.74
C LEU A 54 5.97 12.12 -1.86
N GLU A 55 4.76 12.12 -2.42
CA GLU A 55 4.33 13.09 -3.44
C GLU A 55 4.35 14.52 -2.90
N THR A 56 3.89 14.71 -1.66
CA THR A 56 3.97 16.01 -0.97
C THR A 56 5.42 16.46 -0.78
N VAL A 57 6.29 15.56 -0.30
CA VAL A 57 7.68 15.90 0.02
C VAL A 57 8.54 16.11 -1.22
N TYR A 58 8.33 15.31 -2.27
CA TYR A 58 9.26 15.21 -3.41
C TYR A 58 8.67 15.62 -4.76
N ASN A 59 7.36 15.82 -4.86
CA ASN A 59 6.69 16.14 -6.12
C ASN A 59 5.68 17.28 -5.99
N SER A 60 5.89 18.20 -5.03
CA SER A 60 5.02 19.37 -4.79
C SER A 60 3.54 19.00 -4.56
N GLY A 61 3.28 17.81 -4.02
CA GLY A 61 1.91 17.30 -3.81
C GLY A 61 1.25 16.76 -5.06
N HIS A 62 1.95 16.70 -6.20
CA HIS A 62 1.43 16.07 -7.40
C HIS A 62 1.72 14.57 -7.40
N PRO A 63 0.81 13.73 -7.94
CA PRO A 63 1.07 12.31 -8.10
C PRO A 63 2.31 12.02 -8.94
N PHE A 64 3.06 10.96 -8.60
CA PHE A 64 4.15 10.52 -9.47
C PHE A 64 3.58 9.93 -10.77
N VAL A 65 4.13 10.35 -11.91
CA VAL A 65 3.78 9.74 -13.20
C VAL A 65 4.49 8.38 -13.29
N GLY A 66 3.73 7.31 -13.07
CA GLY A 66 4.19 5.96 -13.37
C GLY A 66 4.45 5.79 -14.88
N GLY A 67 5.39 4.92 -15.23
CA GLY A 67 5.59 4.48 -16.60
C GLY A 67 5.59 2.95 -16.68
N ASP A 68 5.48 2.39 -17.88
CA ASP A 68 5.46 0.93 -18.16
C ASP A 68 6.78 0.21 -17.80
N ARG A 69 7.73 0.94 -17.21
CA ARG A 69 9.04 0.39 -16.88
C ARG A 69 8.91 -0.50 -15.65
N SER A 70 9.13 -1.80 -15.86
CA SER A 70 9.21 -2.78 -14.80
C SER A 70 10.22 -2.34 -13.74
N LEU A 71 9.79 -2.34 -12.46
CA LEU A 71 10.68 -2.07 -11.35
C LEU A 71 11.82 -3.10 -11.33
N PRO A 72 13.07 -2.70 -11.05
CA PRO A 72 14.15 -3.66 -10.86
C PRO A 72 13.74 -4.69 -9.82
N ARG A 73 13.89 -5.99 -10.12
CA ARG A 73 13.64 -7.06 -9.15
C ARG A 73 14.55 -6.79 -7.95
N GLY A 74 13.95 -6.38 -6.82
CA GLY A 74 14.68 -5.98 -5.63
C GLY A 74 15.63 -7.07 -5.14
N ARG A 75 16.65 -6.67 -4.37
CA ARG A 75 17.53 -7.62 -3.66
C ARG A 75 16.70 -8.43 -2.67
N PRO A 76 16.89 -9.76 -2.55
CA PRO A 76 16.26 -10.54 -1.49
C PRO A 76 16.52 -9.89 -0.13
N LEU A 77 15.48 -9.79 0.70
CA LEU A 77 15.66 -9.48 2.11
C LEU A 77 16.39 -10.68 2.73
N GLY A 78 17.67 -10.48 3.02
CA GLY A 78 18.54 -11.49 3.64
C GLY A 78 18.13 -11.83 5.06
#